data_AF-A0A942Z224-F1
#
_entry.id   AF-A0A942Z224-F1
#
_cell.length_a   1.000
_cell.length_b   1.000
_cell.length_c   1.000
_cell.angle_alpha   90.00
_cell.angle_beta   90.00
_cell.angle_gamma   90.00
#
_symmetry.space_group_name_H-M   'P 1'
#
loop_
_entity.id
_entity.type
_entity.pdbx_description
1 polymer ?
#
loop_
_entity_poly.entity_id
_entity_poly.type
_entity_poly.pdbx_seq_one_letter_code
_entity_poly.pdbx_strand_id
1 'polypeptide(L)' 'MVFNIYGIAISAFKSRLNGKRIEKTGLLYETKMIMSIIIIFPTALIHGFALNLLGVPVIDFD' A
#
# COMPACT_ATOMS: atom_id res chain seq x y z
N MET A 1 6.82 1.38 6.39
CA MET A 1 7.26 1.19 4.99
C MET A 1 6.11 1.14 3.99
N VAL A 2 5.05 0.35 4.23
CA VAL A 2 3.90 0.17 3.33
C VAL A 2 3.27 1.50 2.87
N PHE A 3 2.96 2.42 3.78
CA PHE A 3 2.39 3.74 3.42
C PHE A 3 3.28 4.57 2.48
N ASN A 4 4.61 4.44 2.59
CA ASN A 4 5.54 5.14 1.70
C ASN A 4 5.46 4.58 0.28
N ILE A 5 5.36 3.25 0.13
CA ILE A 5 5.22 2.58 -1.16
C ILE A 5 3.94 3.05 -1.89
N TYR A 6 2.80 3.09 -1.19
CA TYR A 6 1.55 3.62 -1.76
C TYR A 6 1.65 5.12 -2.06
N GLY A 7 2.29 5.90 -1.18
CA GLY A 7 2.53 7.33 -1.38
C GLY A 7 3.31 7.64 -2.67
N ILE A 8 4.34 6.86 -2.97
CA ILE A 8 5.11 6.97 -4.22
C ILE A 8 4.22 6.64 -5.43
N ALA A 9 3.47 5.54 -5.39
CA ALA A 9 2.59 5.14 -6.49
C ALA A 9 1.50 6.18 -6.77
N ILE A 10 0.85 6.70 -5.73
CA ILE A 10 -0.17 7.77 -5.83
C ILE A 10 0.45 9.06 -6.38
N SER A 11 1.63 9.43 -5.90
CA SER A 11 2.31 10.65 -6.36
C SER A 11 2.71 10.55 -7.83
N ALA A 12 3.23 9.41 -8.26
CA ALA A 12 3.55 9.13 -9.65
C ALA A 12 2.30 9.18 -10.54
N PHE A 13 1.21 8.55 -10.11
CA PHE A 13 -0.08 8.58 -10.80
C PHE A 13 -0.62 10.00 -10.95
N LYS A 14 -0.64 10.78 -9.86
CA LYS A 14 -1.06 12.19 -9.86
C LYS A 14 -0.18 13.04 -10.77
N SER A 15 1.13 12.86 -10.73
CA SER A 15 2.06 13.56 -11.62
C SER A 15 1.74 13.28 -13.08
N ARG A 16 1.44 12.02 -13.42
CA ARG A 16 1.06 11.60 -14.77
C ARG A 16 -0.26 12.22 -15.23
N LEU A 17 -1.27 12.28 -14.35
CA LEU A 17 -2.54 12.98 -14.65
C LEU A 17 -2.32 14.47 -14.94
N ASN A 18 -1.28 15.07 -14.37
CA ASN A 18 -0.86 16.46 -14.65
C ASN A 18 0.12 16.56 -15.85
N GLY A 19 0.25 15.51 -16.67
CA GLY A 19 1.13 15.49 -17.84
C GLY A 19 2.63 15.31 -17.55
N LYS A 20 3.03 15.15 -16.28
CA LYS A 20 4.42 14.95 -15.88
C LYS A 20 4.70 13.48 -15.58
N ARG A 21 5.23 12.75 -16.56
CA ARG A 21 5.56 11.33 -16.42
C ARG A 21 6.80 11.13 -15.54
N ILE A 22 6.73 10.18 -14.61
CA ILE A 22 7.91 9.60 -13.96
C ILE A 22 8.39 8.43 -14.82
N GLU A 23 9.64 8.47 -15.30
CA GLU A 23 10.16 7.48 -16.25
C GLU A 23 10.31 6.08 -15.66
N LYS A 24 10.57 6.01 -14.34
CA LYS A 24 10.81 4.75 -13.62
C LYS A 24 9.55 3.88 -13.44
N THR A 25 8.35 4.43 -13.65
CA THR A 25 7.08 3.73 -13.44
C THR A 25 6.14 3.89 -14.63
N GLY A 26 5.23 2.92 -14.81
CA GLY A 26 4.19 2.94 -15.82
C GLY A 26 2.80 3.16 -15.21
N LEU A 27 1.86 3.68 -16.01
CA LEU A 27 0.46 3.88 -15.60
C LEU A 27 -0.15 2.59 -15.04
N LEU A 28 0.04 1.46 -15.72
CA LEU A 28 -0.51 0.17 -15.27
C LEU A 28 0.03 -0.25 -13.90
N TYR A 29 1.33 -0.05 -13.67
CA TYR A 29 1.95 -0.34 -12.38
C TYR A 29 1.38 0.57 -11.29
N GLU A 30 1.32 1.88 -11.54
CA GLU A 30 0.79 2.87 -10.60
C GLU A 30 -0.66 2.55 -10.20
N THR A 31 -1.53 2.28 -11.18
CA THR A 31 -2.93 1.92 -10.92
C THR A 31 -3.07 0.59 -10.20
N LYS A 32 -2.32 -0.45 -10.60
CA LYS A 32 -2.34 -1.75 -9.90
C LYS A 32 -1.90 -1.61 -8.45
N MET A 33 -0.85 -0.83 -8.20
CA MET A 33 -0.39 -0.56 -6.84
C MET A 33 -1.48 0.12 -6.02
N ILE A 34 -2.10 1.18 -6.54
CA ILE A 34 -3.19 1.88 -5.83
C ILE A 34 -4.36 0.91 -5.56
N MET A 35 -4.80 0.15 -6.56
CA MET A 35 -5.92 -0.79 -6.42
C MET A 35 -5.62 -1.96 -5.48
N SER A 36 -4.35 -2.34 -5.31
CA SER A 36 -3.98 -3.43 -4.40
C SER A 36 -4.35 -3.16 -2.93
N ILE A 37 -4.59 -1.90 -2.55
CA ILE A 37 -5.10 -1.52 -1.23
C ILE A 37 -6.42 -2.23 -0.89
N ILE A 38 -7.25 -2.50 -1.90
CA ILE A 38 -8.56 -3.17 -1.75
C ILE A 38 -8.39 -4.57 -1.19
N ILE A 39 -7.27 -5.24 -1.48
CA ILE A 39 -6.97 -6.58 -0.97
C ILE A 39 -6.12 -6.47 0.29
N ILE A 40 -5.06 -5.66 0.27
CA ILE A 40 -4.09 -5.58 1.36
C ILE A 40 -4.73 -5.06 2.65
N PHE A 41 -5.59 -4.04 2.55
CA PHE A 41 -6.20 -3.42 3.73
C PHE A 41 -7.12 -4.37 4.52
N PRO A 42 -8.12 -5.04 3.91
CA PRO A 42 -8.94 -5.98 4.66
C PRO A 42 -8.13 -7.17 5.19
N THR A 43 -7.15 -7.68 4.44
CA THR A 43 -6.27 -8.73 4.94
C THR A 43 -5.48 -8.29 6.17
N ALA A 44 -4.94 -7.07 6.18
CA ALA A 44 -4.23 -6.52 7.33
C ALA A 44 -5.15 -6.34 8.56
N LEU A 45 -6.40 -5.91 8.34
CA LEU A 45 -7.40 -5.80 9.40
C LEU A 45 -7.74 -7.17 10.00
N ILE A 46 -7.99 -8.18 9.16
CA ILE A 46 -8.27 -9.55 9.60
C ILE A 46 -7.09 -10.11 10.39
N HIS A 47 -5.87 -9.91 9.88
CA HIS A 47 -4.65 -10.36 10.56
C HIS A 47 -4.48 -9.70 11.93
N GLY A 48 -4.62 -8.38 12.02
CA GLY A 48 -4.53 -7.66 13.29
C GLY A 48 -5.61 -8.08 14.29
N PHE A 49 -6.83 -8.32 13.82
CA PHE A 49 -7.93 -8.84 14.64
C PHE A 49 -7.63 -10.25 15.15
N ALA A 50 -7.12 -11.15 14.30
CA ALA A 50 -6.75 -12.50 14.69
C ALA A 50 -5.64 -12.50 15.75
N LEU A 51 -4.59 -11.69 15.59
CA LEU A 51 -3.53 -11.57 16.59
C LEU A 51 -4.03 -11.01 17.92
N ASN A 52 -4.92 -10.02 17.87
CA ASN A 52 -5.54 -9.47 19.07
C ASN A 52 -6.35 -10.53 19.83
N LEU A 53 -7.10 -11.37 19.11
CA LEU A 53 -7.86 -12.47 19.70
C LEU A 53 -6.96 -13.53 20.35
N LEU A 54 -5.79 -13.79 19.76
CA LEU A 54 -4.81 -14.76 20.27
C LEU A 54 -3.89 -14.18 21.35
N GLY A 55 -4.01 -12.89 21.69
CA GLY A 55 -3.14 -12.22 22.65
C GLY A 55 -1.68 -12.10 22.18
N VAL A 56 -1.43 -12.22 20.88
CA VAL A 56 -0.09 -12.14 20.30
C VAL A 56 0.20 -10.68 19.93
N PRO A 57 1.36 -10.12 20.33
CA PRO A 57 1.72 -8.76 19.96
C PRO A 57 1.87 -8.63 18.44
N VAL A 58 1.28 -7.58 17.86
CA VAL A 58 1.39 -7.28 16.41
C VAL A 58 2.79 -6.81 16.04
N ILE A 59 3.49 -6.19 17.00
CA ILE A 59 4.88 -5.74 16.86
C ILE A 59 5.63 -6.34 18.03
N ASP A 60 6.61 -7.17 17.71
CA ASP A 60 7.58 -7.71 18.66
C ASP A 60 8.90 -6.95 18.47
N PHE A 61 9.58 -6.62 19.57
CA PHE A 61 10.80 -5.82 19.58
C PHE A 61 12.02 -6.59 20.09
N ASP A 62 11.83 -7.87 20.45
CA ASP A 62 12.90 -8.77 20.89
C ASP A 62 13.89 -9.13 19.75
#